data_AF-A0A6A5AVJ0-F1
#
_entry.id   AF-A0A6A5AVJ0-F1
#
_cell.length_a   1.000
_cell.length_b   1.000
_cell.length_c   1.000
_cell.angle_alpha   90.00
_cell.angle_beta   90.00
_cell.angle_gamma   90.00
#
_symmetry.space_group_name_H-M   'P 1'
#
loop_
_entity.id
_entity.type
_entity.pdbx_description
1 polymer ?
#
loop_
_entity_poly.entity_id
_entity_poly.type
_entity_poly.pdbx_seq_one_letter_code
_entity_poly.pdbx_strand_id
1 'polypeptide(L)' 'MTGPATAAVPHPTTVGNTFVKQYYSLLTGSPEKLHRFYKEESTFSHGLGSHPEESVSGQTAINSTILKKHYSGAV' A
#
# COMPACT_ATOMS: atom_id res chain seq x y z
N MET A 1 17.68 -29.74 -22.38
CA MET A 1 18.02 -29.03 -21.13
C MET A 1 17.59 -27.58 -21.31
N THR A 2 16.39 -27.23 -20.83
CA THR A 2 15.84 -25.86 -20.90
C THR A 2 16.28 -25.12 -19.64
N GLY A 3 17.22 -24.17 -19.78
CA GLY A 3 17.67 -23.31 -18.68
C GLY A 3 16.57 -22.33 -18.23
N PRO A 4 16.68 -21.75 -17.02
CA PRO A 4 15.64 -20.87 -16.48
C PRO A 4 15.51 -19.64 -17.37
N ALA A 5 14.29 -19.44 -17.90
CA ALA A 5 13.93 -18.23 -18.63
C ALA A 5 14.22 -17.03 -17.71
N THR A 6 15.14 -16.17 -18.13
CA THR A 6 15.40 -14.88 -17.51
C THR A 6 14.10 -14.08 -17.56
N ALA A 7 13.37 -14.03 -16.44
CA ALA A 7 12.16 -13.24 -16.34
C ALA A 7 12.51 -11.78 -16.65
N ALA A 8 12.02 -11.27 -17.78
CA ALA A 8 12.25 -9.89 -18.19
C ALA A 8 11.68 -8.95 -17.12
N VAL A 9 12.46 -7.94 -16.74
CA VAL A 9 12.00 -6.92 -15.78
C VAL A 9 10.79 -6.21 -16.38
N PRO A 10 9.63 -6.17 -15.68
CA PRO A 10 8.43 -5.55 -16.21
C PRO A 10 8.61 -4.03 -16.38
N HIS A 11 7.92 -3.45 -17.35
CA HIS A 11 7.96 -2.02 -17.60
C HIS A 11 7.44 -1.23 -16.38
N PRO A 12 8.08 -0.10 -15.98
CA PRO A 12 7.68 0.66 -14.80
C PRO A 12 6.20 1.05 -14.75
N THR A 13 5.60 1.43 -15.89
CA THR A 13 4.17 1.75 -15.99
C THR A 13 3.28 0.57 -15.62
N THR A 14 3.65 -0.64 -16.02
CA THR A 14 2.89 -1.86 -15.70
C THR A 14 2.94 -2.14 -14.19
N VAL A 15 4.11 -1.95 -13.58
CA VAL A 15 4.29 -2.08 -12.14
C VAL A 15 3.44 -1.06 -11.39
N GLY A 16 3.52 0.23 -11.77
CA GLY A 16 2.75 1.30 -11.14
C GLY A 16 1.24 1.10 -11.24
N ASN A 17 0.74 0.79 -12.44
CA ASN A 17 -0.69 0.55 -12.66
C ASN A 17 -1.22 -0.64 -11.84
N THR A 18 -0.42 -1.70 -11.71
CA THR A 18 -0.79 -2.88 -10.92
C THR A 18 -0.75 -2.56 -9.43
N PHE A 19 0.28 -1.85 -8.98
CA PHE A 19 0.43 -1.43 -7.60
C PHE A 19 -0.78 -0.61 -7.14
N VAL A 20 -1.18 0.41 -7.89
CA VAL A 20 -2.33 1.27 -7.54
C VAL A 20 -3.61 0.45 -7.40
N LYS A 21 -3.91 -0.42 -8.36
CA LYS A 21 -5.11 -1.27 -8.34
C LYS A 21 -5.12 -2.21 -7.13
N GLN A 22 -4.00 -2.88 -6.87
CA GLN A 22 -3.87 -3.81 -5.75
C GLN A 22 -3.93 -3.09 -4.39
N TYR A 23 -3.27 -1.94 -4.28
CA TYR A 23 -3.27 -1.12 -3.07
C TYR A 23 -4.69 -0.74 -2.67
N TYR A 24 -5.46 -0.13 -3.57
CA TYR A 24 -6.83 0.30 -3.25
C TYR A 24 -7.80 -0.87 -3.12
N SER A 25 -7.60 -1.97 -3.86
CA SER A 25 -8.40 -3.19 -3.67
C SER A 25 -8.21 -3.81 -2.28
N LEU A 26 -6.99 -3.80 -1.75
CA LEU A 26 -6.71 -4.28 -0.40
C LEU A 26 -7.17 -3.29 0.66
N LEU A 27 -7.03 -1.98 0.43
CA LEU A 27 -7.50 -0.95 1.36
C LEU A 27 -8.99 -1.11 1.68
N THR A 28 -9.83 -1.43 0.68
CA THR A 28 -11.28 -1.58 0.86
C THR A 28 -11.72 -2.99 1.25
N GLY A 29 -11.06 -4.03 0.71
CA GLY A 29 -11.49 -5.43 0.90
C GLY A 29 -10.76 -6.20 2.01
N SER A 30 -9.53 -5.81 2.36
CA SER A 30 -8.71 -6.47 3.38
C SER A 30 -7.66 -5.50 3.96
N PRO A 31 -8.07 -4.42 4.64
CA PRO A 31 -7.17 -3.37 5.12
C PRO A 31 -6.07 -3.90 6.05
N GLU A 32 -6.32 -5.00 6.76
CA GLU A 32 -5.36 -5.67 7.64
C GLU A 32 -4.13 -6.21 6.91
N LYS A 33 -4.19 -6.31 5.58
CA LYS A 33 -3.10 -6.81 4.73
C LYS A 33 -2.32 -5.70 4.05
N LEU A 34 -2.79 -4.45 4.09
CA LEU A 34 -2.24 -3.34 3.32
C LEU A 34 -0.85 -2.92 3.82
N HIS A 35 -0.61 -3.01 5.13
CA HIS A 35 0.69 -2.66 5.74
C HIS A 35 1.87 -3.43 5.12
N ARG A 36 1.61 -4.58 4.48
CA ARG A 36 2.64 -5.42 3.82
C ARG A 36 3.30 -4.73 2.61
N PHE A 37 2.72 -3.67 2.07
CA PHE A 37 3.38 -2.83 1.06
C PHE A 37 4.39 -1.83 1.64
N TYR A 38 4.41 -1.67 2.96
CA TYR A 38 5.30 -0.77 3.66
C TYR A 38 6.44 -1.53 4.32
N LYS A 39 7.58 -0.87 4.43
CA LYS A 39 8.74 -1.37 5.19
C LYS A 39 8.79 -0.74 6.58
N GLU A 40 9.75 -1.16 7.39
CA GLU A 40 9.94 -0.63 8.74
C GLU A 40 10.34 0.85 8.73
N GLU A 41 11.13 1.26 7.74
CA GLU A 41 11.56 2.65 7.52
C GLU A 41 10.50 3.53 6.82
N SER A 42 9.32 2.97 6.52
CA SER A 42 8.27 3.71 5.82
C SER A 42 7.52 4.66 6.75
N THR A 43 7.07 5.78 6.18
CA THR A 43 6.18 6.74 6.84
C THR A 43 4.87 6.84 6.07
N PHE A 44 3.77 6.83 6.80
CA PHE A 44 2.41 6.96 6.27
C PHE A 44 1.77 8.25 6.79
N SER A 45 1.17 8.99 5.87
CA SER A 45 0.44 10.22 6.15
C SER A 45 -0.82 10.23 5.29
N HIS A 46 -1.99 10.43 5.89
CA HIS A 46 -3.26 10.46 5.17
C HIS A 46 -4.04 11.73 5.51
N GLY A 47 -3.70 12.84 4.83
CA GLY A 47 -4.38 14.10 5.05
C GLY A 47 -5.84 14.06 4.60
N LEU A 48 -6.74 14.63 5.41
CA LEU A 48 -8.09 15.01 5.00
C LEU A 48 -8.10 16.50 4.65
N GLY A 49 -8.12 16.79 3.35
CA GLY A 49 -8.14 18.16 2.84
C GLY A 49 -6.89 18.95 3.19
N SER A 50 -7.05 20.12 3.81
CA SER A 50 -5.97 21.04 4.17
C SER A 50 -5.39 20.81 5.57
N HIS A 51 -5.89 19.83 6.33
CA HIS A 51 -5.37 19.55 7.65
C HIS A 51 -4.16 18.60 7.57
N PRO A 52 -2.98 19.02 8.05
CA PRO A 52 -1.85 18.11 8.19
C PRO A 52 -2.19 17.09 9.26
N GLU A 53 -2.34 15.83 8.86
CA GLU A 53 -2.39 14.73 9.82
C GLU A 53 -0.99 14.32 10.26
N GLU A 54 -0.90 13.88 11.52
CA GLU A 54 0.32 13.31 12.08
C GLU A 54 0.75 12.10 11.26
N SER A 55 2.01 12.11 10.85
CA SER A 55 2.59 11.03 10.08
C SER A 55 3.05 9.92 11.03
N VAL A 56 2.77 8.67 10.69
CA VAL A 56 3.18 7.52 11.49
C VAL A 56 4.28 6.76 10.77
N SER A 57 5.29 6.31 11.50
CA SER A 57 6.41 5.53 10.95
C SER A 57 6.39 4.11 11.49
N GLY A 58 6.82 3.16 10.66
CA GLY A 58 6.91 1.75 11.02
C GLY A 58 5.68 0.93 10.62
N GLN A 59 5.93 -0.23 10.04
CA GLN A 59 4.90 -1.11 9.45
C GLN A 59 3.74 -1.41 10.44
N THR A 60 4.04 -1.69 11.70
CA THR A 60 3.04 -1.95 12.74
C THR A 60 2.17 -0.74 13.05
N ALA A 61 2.77 0.45 13.20
CA ALA A 61 2.03 1.68 13.48
C ALA A 61 1.17 2.10 12.28
N ILE A 62 1.68 1.90 11.06
CA ILE A 62 0.93 2.06 9.81
C ILE A 62 -0.29 1.15 9.80
N ASN A 63 -0.13 -0.15 10.11
CA ASN A 63 -1.25 -1.09 10.17
C ASN A 63 -2.33 -0.64 11.18
N SER A 64 -1.93 -0.30 12.40
CA SER A 64 -2.85 0.17 13.43
C SER A 64 -3.63 1.42 12.99
N THR A 65 -2.95 2.34 12.31
CA THR A 65 -3.56 3.56 11.77
C THR A 65 -4.56 3.26 10.66
N ILE A 66 -4.20 2.37 9.73
CA ILE A 66 -5.10 1.96 8.63
C ILE A 66 -6.37 1.32 9.18
N LEU A 67 -6.23 0.40 10.14
CA LEU A 67 -7.37 -0.28 10.76
C LEU A 67 -8.26 0.66 11.56
N LYS A 68 -7.66 1.61 12.31
CA LYS A 68 -8.40 2.63 13.07
C LYS A 68 -9.23 3.55 12.18
N LYS A 69 -8.73 3.86 10.98
CA LYS A 69 -9.38 4.82 10.07
C LYS A 69 -10.63 4.29 9.37
N HIS A 70 -10.99 3.01 9.57
CA HIS A 70 -12.18 2.39 8.98
C HIS A 70 -12.44 2.90 7.56
N TYR A 71 -11.56 2.55 6.62
CA TYR A 71 -11.74 2.87 5.20
C TYR A 71 -12.94 2.09 4.63
N SER A 72 -14.15 2.41 5.07
CA SER A 72 -15.40 1.96 4.48
C SER A 72 -15.47 2.61 3.10
N GLY A 73 -15.45 1.79 2.06
CA GLY A 73 -15.38 2.23 0.67
C GLY A 73 -16.30 3.42 0.40
N ALA A 74 -15.69 4.61 0.27
CA ALA A 74 -16.34 5.74 -0.35
C ALA A 74 -16.42 5.41 -1.84
N VAL A 75 -17.57 4.86 -2.24
CA VAL A 75 -18.11 4.96 -3.59
C VAL A 75 -18.84 6.29 -3.74
#